data_AF-A0A917UPE0-F1
#
_entry.id   AF-A0A917UPE0-F1
#
_cell.length_a   1.000
_cell.length_b   1.000
_cell.length_c   1.000
_cell.angle_alpha   90.00
_cell.angle_beta   90.00
_cell.angle_gamma   90.00
#
_symmetry.space_group_name_H-M   'P 1'
#
loop_
_entity.id
_entity.type
_entity.pdbx_description
1 polymer ?
#
loop_
_entity_poly.entity_id
_entity_poly.type
_entity_poly.pdbx_seq_one_letter_code
_entity_poly.pdbx_strand_id
1 'polypeptide(L)'
;MPNQDFVGLVNSLQATAEAALGELNASSALARQDGLTATPDRARQTATRSLRLLTMLAEKTRGNLDMTEADLLSQAVTQLRERLAN
;
A
#
# COMPACT_ATOMS: atom_id res chain seq x y z
N MET A 1 14.09 10.39 17.68
CA MET A 1 14.36 8.98 17.33
C MET A 1 13.02 8.40 16.94
N PRO A 2 12.93 7.75 15.77
CA PRO A 2 11.65 7.29 15.23
C PRO A 2 11.07 6.19 16.11
N ASN A 3 9.76 6.27 16.34
CA ASN A 3 9.01 5.25 17.04
C ASN A 3 8.98 3.97 16.19
N GLN A 4 9.59 2.90 16.71
CA GLN A 4 9.72 1.63 16.01
C GLN A 4 8.36 0.98 15.70
N ASP A 5 7.36 1.17 16.57
CA ASP A 5 6.01 0.64 16.34
C ASP A 5 5.31 1.37 15.20
N PHE A 6 5.52 2.69 15.11
CA PHE A 6 4.99 3.50 14.02
C PHE A 6 5.62 3.08 12.68
N VAL A 7 6.95 2.96 12.63
CA VAL A 7 7.68 2.48 11.46
C VAL A 7 7.20 1.08 11.05
N GLY A 8 7.04 0.17 12.02
CA GLY A 8 6.51 -1.17 11.79
C GLY A 8 5.10 -1.17 11.20
N LEU A 9 4.21 -0.32 11.72
CA LEU A 9 2.85 -0.17 11.20
C LEU A 9 2.84 0.31 9.74
N VAL A 10 3.60 1.36 9.41
CA VAL A 10 3.68 1.88 8.03
C VAL A 10 4.19 0.79 7.08
N ASN A 11 5.27 0.11 7.45
CA ASN A 11 5.85 -0.96 6.65
C ASN A 11 4.88 -2.14 6.47
N SER A 12 4.13 -2.52 7.52
CA SER A 12 3.15 -3.60 7.42
C SER A 12 1.99 -3.28 6.45
N LEU A 13 1.50 -2.03 6.48
CA LEU A 13 0.42 -1.57 5.61
C LEU A 13 0.89 -1.49 4.15
N GLN A 14 2.11 -1.01 3.94
CA GLN A 14 2.77 -0.99 2.64
C GLN A 14 2.97 -2.41 2.09
N ALA A 15 3.60 -3.30 2.86
CA ALA A 15 3.84 -4.68 2.45
C ALA A 15 2.55 -5.45 2.13
N THR A 16 1.48 -5.21 2.90
CA THR A 16 0.15 -5.80 2.62
C THR A 16 -0.39 -5.34 1.26
N ALA A 17 -0.25 -4.05 0.95
CA ALA A 17 -0.70 -3.50 -0.32
C ALA A 17 0.14 -4.02 -1.49
N GLU A 18 1.46 -4.08 -1.33
CA GLU A 18 2.39 -4.59 -2.33
C GLU A 18 2.16 -6.07 -2.61
N ALA A 19 1.95 -6.90 -1.58
CA ALA A 19 1.63 -8.31 -1.74
C ALA A 19 0.33 -8.51 -2.54
N ALA A 20 -0.72 -7.76 -2.21
CA ALA A 20 -1.99 -7.82 -2.93
C ALA A 20 -1.82 -7.43 -4.41
N LEU A 21 -1.11 -6.33 -4.70
CA LEU A 21 -0.86 -5.90 -6.08
C LEU A 21 0.08 -6.84 -6.83
N GLY A 22 1.03 -7.47 -6.15
CA GLY A 22 1.90 -8.51 -6.72
C GLY A 22 1.10 -9.76 -7.13
N GLU A 23 0.21 -10.23 -6.25
CA GLU A 23 -0.72 -11.33 -6.53
C GLU A 23 -1.61 -11.00 -7.74
N LEU A 24 -2.17 -9.79 -7.79
CA LEU A 24 -2.96 -9.32 -8.94
C LEU A 24 -2.20 -9.43 -10.26
N ASN A 25 -0.95 -8.98 -10.28
CA ASN A 25 -0.11 -9.00 -11.47
C ASN A 25 0.20 -10.44 -11.91
N ALA A 26 0.48 -11.34 -10.96
CA ALA A 26 0.72 -12.75 -11.24
C ALA A 26 -0.55 -13.46 -11.76
N SER A 27 -1.69 -13.27 -11.09
CA SER A 27 -2.98 -13.83 -11.52
C SER A 27 -3.40 -13.29 -12.88
N SER A 28 -3.19 -12.00 -13.16
CA SER A 28 -3.42 -11.38 -14.47
C SER A 28 -2.52 -11.97 -15.56
N ALA A 29 -1.25 -12.23 -15.26
CA ALA A 29 -0.34 -12.85 -16.22
C ALA A 29 -0.75 -14.30 -16.57
N LEU A 30 -1.16 -15.08 -15.57
CA LEU A 30 -1.66 -16.44 -15.75
C LEU A 30 -3.02 -16.46 -16.48
N ALA A 31 -3.95 -15.60 -16.07
CA ALA A 31 -5.26 -15.39 -16.71
C ALA A 31 -5.14 -15.06 -18.21
N ARG A 32 -4.15 -14.23 -18.59
CA ARG A 32 -3.87 -13.91 -19.99
C ARG A 32 -3.32 -15.11 -20.77
N GLN A 33 -2.56 -15.99 -20.14
CA GLN A 33 -2.11 -17.24 -20.77
C GLN A 33 -3.24 -18.27 -20.90
N ASP A 34 -4.14 -18.33 -19.92
CA ASP A 34 -5.15 -19.39 -19.79
C ASP A 34 -6.55 -18.99 -20.28
N GLY A 35 -6.72 -17.76 -20.79
CA GLY A 35 -7.97 -17.24 -21.35
C GLY A 35 -9.10 -16.96 -20.34
N LEU A 36 -8.87 -17.17 -19.03
CA LEU A 36 -9.83 -16.89 -17.97
C LEU A 36 -9.57 -15.51 -17.34
N THR A 37 -10.57 -14.63 -17.34
CA THR A 37 -10.48 -13.36 -16.62
C THR A 37 -10.54 -13.58 -15.10
N ALA A 38 -9.39 -13.66 -14.44
CA ALA A 38 -9.32 -13.61 -12.98
C ALA A 38 -9.86 -12.27 -12.47
N THR A 39 -10.82 -12.29 -11.52
CA THR A 39 -11.45 -11.09 -10.96
C THR A 39 -10.42 -10.18 -10.27
N PRO A 40 -10.07 -9.01 -10.87
CA PRO A 40 -9.00 -8.15 -10.40
C PRO A 40 -9.36 -7.30 -9.16
N ASP A 41 -10.63 -7.35 -8.72
CA ASP A 41 -11.18 -6.41 -7.74
C ASP A 41 -10.65 -6.58 -6.31
N ARG A 42 -10.43 -7.82 -5.83
CA ARG A 42 -10.06 -8.03 -4.42
C ARG A 42 -8.69 -7.46 -4.08
N ALA A 43 -7.70 -7.71 -4.94
CA ALA A 43 -6.35 -7.22 -4.73
C ALA A 43 -6.29 -5.68 -4.77
N ARG A 44 -6.95 -5.07 -5.76
CA ARG A 44 -7.08 -3.61 -5.86
C ARG A 44 -7.82 -3.04 -4.64
N GLN A 45 -8.85 -3.71 -4.15
CA GLN A 45 -9.59 -3.30 -2.94
C GLN A 45 -8.71 -3.36 -1.68
N THR A 46 -7.92 -4.42 -1.51
CA THR A 46 -6.95 -4.53 -0.40
C THR A 46 -5.93 -3.40 -0.44
N ALA A 47 -5.31 -3.16 -1.60
CA ALA A 47 -4.34 -2.07 -1.74
C ALA A 47 -4.98 -0.69 -1.50
N THR A 48 -6.20 -0.47 -2.00
CA THR A 48 -6.97 0.76 -1.76
C THR A 48 -7.27 0.96 -0.27
N ARG A 49 -7.61 -0.12 0.46
CA ARG A 49 -7.83 -0.06 1.90
C ARG A 49 -6.56 0.30 2.65
N SER A 50 -5.42 -0.31 2.31
CA SER A 50 -4.12 0.04 2.90
C SER A 50 -3.76 1.50 2.63
N LEU A 51 -3.97 2.00 1.42
CA LEU A 51 -3.75 3.42 1.08
C LEU A 51 -4.61 4.34 1.93
N ARG A 52 -5.89 3.99 2.13
CA ARG A 52 -6.79 4.77 2.99
C ARG A 52 -6.29 4.82 4.44
N LEU A 53 -5.81 3.69 4.97
CA LEU A 53 -5.26 3.64 6.32
C LEU A 53 -3.98 4.48 6.47
N LEU A 54 -3.06 4.40 5.51
CA LEU A 54 -1.86 5.25 5.47
C LEU A 54 -2.21 6.73 5.38
N THR A 55 -3.21 7.08 4.56
CA THR A 55 -3.69 8.47 4.43
C THR A 55 -4.30 8.96 5.75
N MET A 56 -5.15 8.16 6.39
CA MET A 56 -5.72 8.48 7.70
C MET A 56 -4.65 8.63 8.78
N LEU A 57 -3.61 7.79 8.73
CA LEU A 57 -2.47 7.90 9.64
C LEU A 57 -1.79 9.26 9.45
N ALA A 58 -1.52 9.65 8.20
CA ALA A 58 -0.88 10.93 7.87
C ALA A 58 -1.70 12.15 8.34
N GLU A 59 -3.02 12.07 8.25
CA GLU A 59 -3.92 13.10 8.76
C GLU A 59 -3.88 13.16 10.29
N LYS A 60 -3.94 12.01 10.97
CA LYS A 60 -4.00 11.94 12.44
C LYS A 60 -2.67 12.20 13.13
N THR A 61 -1.54 11.98 12.46
CA THR A 61 -0.20 12.18 13.04
C THR A 61 0.47 13.46 12.57
N ARG A 62 -0.20 14.30 11.76
CA ARG A 62 0.32 15.58 11.31
C ARG A 62 0.79 16.44 12.50
N GLY A 63 2.05 16.88 12.45
CA GLY A 63 2.68 17.69 13.49
C GLY A 63 3.21 16.91 14.70
N ASN A 64 2.97 15.60 14.76
CA ASN A 64 3.43 14.71 15.83
C ASN A 64 4.55 13.74 15.39
N LEU A 65 4.92 13.75 14.10
CA LEU A 65 5.97 12.89 13.55
C LEU A 65 7.31 13.60 13.53
N ASP A 66 8.38 12.85 13.76
CA ASP A 66 9.71 13.31 13.38
C ASP A 66 9.91 13.27 11.85
N MET A 67 11.00 13.88 11.38
CA MET A 67 11.26 13.99 9.93
C MET A 67 11.37 12.62 9.26
N THR A 68 11.93 11.63 9.95
CA THR A 68 12.12 10.28 9.41
C THR A 68 10.77 9.58 9.25
N GLU A 69 9.92 9.69 10.27
CA GLU A 69 8.57 9.12 10.25
C GLU A 69 7.67 9.77 9.20
N ALA A 70 7.76 11.10 9.08
CA ALA A 70 7.00 11.87 8.10
C ALA A 70 7.41 11.51 6.66
N ASP A 71 8.72 11.38 6.41
CA ASP A 71 9.25 10.99 5.11
C ASP A 71 8.84 9.54 4.76
N LEU A 72 9.00 8.60 5.70
CA LEU A 72 8.59 7.21 5.51
C LEU A 72 7.11 7.10 5.13
N LEU A 73 6.24 7.75 5.89
CA LEU A 73 4.80 7.71 5.64
C LEU A 73 4.44 8.34 4.28
N SER A 74 5.06 9.47 3.97
CA SER A 74 4.82 10.19 2.70
C SER A 74 5.27 9.37 1.50
N GLN A 75 6.40 8.69 1.60
CA GLN A 75 6.90 7.77 0.57
C GLN A 75 5.95 6.59 0.38
N ALA A 76 5.51 5.94 1.46
CA ALA A 76 4.58 4.82 1.40
C ALA A 76 3.25 5.19 0.72
N VAL A 77 2.68 6.36 1.07
CA VAL A 77 1.45 6.88 0.43
C VAL A 77 1.66 7.17 -1.04
N THR A 78 2.78 7.81 -1.40
CA THR A 78 3.08 8.21 -2.78
C THR A 78 3.26 6.98 -3.68
N GLN A 79 4.11 6.04 -3.26
CA GLN A 79 4.37 4.79 -4.01
C GLN A 79 3.08 3.99 -4.23
N LEU A 80 2.23 3.89 -3.21
CA LEU A 80 0.99 3.12 -3.34
C LEU A 80 -0.05 3.82 -4.23
N ARG A 81 -0.10 5.15 -4.23
CA ARG A 81 -0.93 5.92 -5.16
C ARG A 81 -0.49 5.71 -6.61
N GLU A 82 0.80 5.82 -6.88
CA GLU A 82 1.35 5.59 -8.23
C GLU A 82 1.03 4.17 -8.73
N ARG A 83 1.17 3.17 -7.86
CA ARG A 83 0.85 1.79 -8.18
C ARG A 83 -0.63 1.53 -8.46
N LEU A 84 -1.53 2.23 -7.78
CA LEU A 84 -2.98 2.11 -8.00
C LEU A 84 -3.49 2.92 -9.20
N ALA A 85 -2.75 3.94 -9.62
CA ALA A 85 -3.04 4.73 -10.82
C ALA A 85 -2.63 4.00 -12.11
N ASN A 86 -1.64 3.11 -12.04
CA ASN A 86 -1.24 2.20 -13.12
C ASN A 86 -2.16 0.97 -13.23
#